data_AF-A0A386RCH2-F1
#
_entry.id   AF-A0A386RCH2-F1
#
_cell.length_a   1.000
_cell.length_b   1.000
_cell.length_c   1.000
_cell.angle_alpha   90.00
_cell.angle_beta   90.00
_cell.angle_gamma   90.00
#
_symmetry.space_group_name_H-M   'P 1'
#
loop_
_entity.id
_entity.type
_entity.pdbx_description
1 polymer ?
#
loop_
_entity_poly.entity_id
_entity_poly.type
_entity_poly.pdbx_seq_one_letter_code
_entity_poly.pdbx_strand_id
1 'polypeptide(L)' 'MAVKLTDVEQKAGVSVTTVSRVINNHGYLSDKTKHKVFAAMKELNYQPNSLARSLQGKKMKLIGLIFPEITNLFLRS' A
#
# COMPACT_ATOMS: atom_id res chain seq x y z
N MET A 1 -14.83 11.91 -4.12
CA MET A 1 -13.88 11.80 -5.23
C MET A 1 -12.58 11.23 -4.65
N ALA A 2 -12.15 10.03 -5.06
CA ALA A 2 -10.94 9.41 -4.51
C ALA A 2 -9.71 10.03 -5.18
N VAL A 3 -8.82 10.61 -4.38
CA VAL A 3 -7.55 11.18 -4.86
C VAL A 3 -6.65 10.05 -5.34
N LYS A 4 -6.14 10.15 -6.56
CA LYS A 4 -5.24 9.17 -7.17
C LYS A 4 -3.79 9.61 -7.06
N LEU A 5 -2.89 8.66 -7.32
CA LEU A 5 -1.44 8.91 -7.33
C LEU A 5 -1.04 9.96 -8.38
N THR A 6 -1.75 10.03 -9.51
CA THR A 6 -1.60 11.03 -10.57
C THR A 6 -1.98 12.45 -10.13
N ASP A 7 -2.88 12.61 -9.16
CA ASP A 7 -3.21 13.94 -8.63
C ASP A 7 -2.06 14.47 -7.77
N VAL A 8 -1.46 13.58 -6.97
CA VAL A 8 -0.26 13.89 -6.17
C VAL A 8 0.93 14.20 -7.07
N GLU A 9 1.06 13.50 -8.19
CA GLU A 9 2.08 13.75 -9.23
C GLU A 9 2.01 15.18 -9.78
N GLN A 10 0.85 15.58 -10.30
CA GLN A 10 0.65 16.91 -10.89
C GLN A 10 0.88 18.02 -9.86
N LYS A 11 0.44 17.79 -8.62
CA LYS A 11 0.58 18.76 -7.53
C LYS A 11 2.04 18.91 -7.05
N ALA A 12 2.77 17.80 -6.94
CA ALA A 12 4.15 17.80 -6.48
C ALA A 12 5.16 18.17 -7.61
N GLY A 13 4.75 18.08 -8.88
CA GLY A 13 5.59 18.37 -10.03
C GLY A 13 6.73 17.35 -10.22
N VAL A 14 6.48 16.09 -9.88
CA VAL A 14 7.42 14.96 -10.00
C VAL A 14 6.72 13.82 -10.71
N SER A 15 7.42 12.85 -11.28
CA SER A 15 6.76 11.70 -11.95
C SER A 15 6.08 10.73 -10.97
N VAL A 16 5.07 9.97 -11.44
CA VAL A 16 4.40 8.89 -10.67
C VAL A 16 5.40 7.93 -10.01
N THR A 17 6.46 7.56 -10.73
CA THR A 17 7.55 6.71 -10.25
C THR A 17 8.29 7.32 -9.06
N THR A 18 8.53 8.64 -9.08
CA THR A 18 9.14 9.37 -7.97
C THR A 18 8.22 9.39 -6.76
N VAL A 19 6.93 9.66 -6.96
CA VAL A 19 5.94 9.58 -5.87
C VAL A 19 5.94 8.18 -5.26
N SER A 20 5.83 7.13 -6.09
CA SER A 20 5.88 5.73 -5.63
C SER A 20 7.14 5.40 -4.83
N ARG A 21 8.32 5.90 -5.26
CA ARG A 21 9.57 5.72 -4.51
C ARG A 21 9.57 6.46 -3.17
N VAL A 22 9.00 7.67 -3.09
CA VAL A 22 8.85 8.40 -1.83
C VAL A 22 7.96 7.63 -0.86
N ILE A 23 6.80 7.13 -1.30
CA ILE A 23 5.87 6.41 -0.41
C ILE A 23 6.42 5.03 -0.01
N ASN A 24 7.19 4.37 -0.88
CA ASN A 24 7.83 3.09 -0.57
C ASN A 24 9.19 3.27 0.14
N ASN A 25 9.58 4.52 0.43
CA ASN A 25 10.87 4.90 1.00
C ASN A 25 12.06 4.18 0.33
N HIS A 26 11.99 4.06 -1.00
CA HIS A 26 12.89 3.21 -1.78
C HIS A 26 13.89 4.08 -2.55
N GLY A 27 15.15 4.04 -2.13
CA GLY A 27 16.27 4.74 -2.77
C GLY A 27 16.62 6.11 -2.18
N TYR A 28 17.72 6.69 -2.69
CA TYR A 28 18.19 8.03 -2.33
C TYR A 28 17.41 9.08 -3.12
N LEU A 29 16.48 9.77 -2.45
CA LEU A 29 15.75 10.92 -2.96
C LEU A 29 16.10 12.12 -2.10
N SER A 30 16.41 13.26 -2.73
CA SER A 30 16.67 14.51 -2.01
C SER A 30 15.50 14.88 -1.10
N ASP A 31 15.80 15.39 0.08
CA ASP A 31 14.80 15.79 1.07
C ASP A 31 13.84 16.85 0.55
N LYS A 32 14.31 17.72 -0.37
CA LYS A 32 13.46 18.66 -1.12
C LYS A 32 12.30 17.94 -1.84
N THR A 33 12.59 16.85 -2.53
CA THR A 33 11.61 16.09 -3.31
C THR A 33 10.63 15.35 -2.39
N LYS A 34 11.15 14.77 -1.30
CA LYS A 34 10.32 14.13 -0.27
C LYS A 34 9.34 15.15 0.33
N HIS A 35 9.82 16.31 0.75
CA HIS A 35 8.97 17.36 1.33
C HIS A 35 7.90 17.84 0.35
N LYS A 36 8.21 18.05 -0.93
CA LYS A 36 7.21 18.42 -1.94
C LYS A 36 6.10 17.37 -2.04
N VAL A 37 6.46 16.09 -2.12
CA VAL A 37 5.49 15.00 -2.23
C VAL A 37 4.66 14.90 -0.95
N PHE A 38 5.26 14.96 0.24
CA PHE A 38 4.52 14.93 1.51
C PHE A 38 3.59 16.12 1.67
N ALA A 39 3.99 17.33 1.27
CA ALA A 39 3.15 18.51 1.29
C ALA A 39 1.94 18.34 0.35
N ALA A 40 2.17 17.90 -0.89
CA ALA A 40 1.11 17.62 -1.85
C ALA A 40 0.14 16.54 -1.35
N MET A 41 0.65 15.47 -0.75
CA MET A 41 -0.18 14.42 -0.14
C MET A 41 -1.05 14.97 0.99
N LYS A 42 -0.48 15.83 1.84
CA LYS A 42 -1.20 16.44 2.96
C LYS A 42 -2.30 17.38 2.47
N GLU A 43 -2.03 18.22 1.47
CA GLU A 43 -3.03 19.11 0.87
C GLU A 43 -4.16 18.34 0.19
N LEU A 44 -3.84 17.26 -0.52
CA LEU A 44 -4.82 16.42 -1.20
C LEU A 44 -5.51 15.41 -0.25
N ASN A 45 -5.12 15.37 1.02
CA ASN A 45 -5.53 14.36 1.98
C ASN A 45 -5.37 12.93 1.42
N TYR A 46 -4.34 12.72 0.60
CA TYR A 46 -4.05 11.44 -0.03
C TYR A 46 -3.50 10.47 1.01
N GLN A 47 -4.25 9.42 1.30
CA GLN A 47 -3.80 8.33 2.14
C GLN A 47 -3.37 7.16 1.25
N PRO A 48 -2.12 6.68 1.35
CA PRO A 48 -1.72 5.46 0.67
C PRO A 48 -2.52 4.30 1.26
N ASN A 49 -3.54 3.87 0.52
CA ASN A 49 -4.43 2.82 0.98
C ASN A 49 -3.66 1.49 1.02
N SER A 50 -3.31 1.04 2.21
CA SER A 50 -2.56 -0.20 2.45
C SER A 50 -3.28 -1.42 1.85
N LEU A 51 -4.62 -1.42 1.83
CA LEU A 51 -5.44 -2.46 1.20
C LEU A 51 -5.27 -2.51 -0.33
N ALA A 52 -5.25 -1.35 -1.00
CA ALA A 52 -5.00 -1.28 -2.44
C ALA A 52 -3.55 -1.69 -2.79
N ARG A 53 -2.61 -1.38 -1.89
CA ARG A 53 -1.20 -1.81 -1.99
C ARG A 53 -1.05 -3.33 -1.84
N SER A 54 -1.80 -3.96 -0.93
CA SER A 54 -1.83 -5.42 -0.79
C SER A 54 -2.42 -6.13 -2.01
N LEU A 55 -3.32 -5.48 -2.76
CA LEU A 55 -3.84 -6.03 -4.02
C LEU A 55 -2.87 -5.87 -5.20
N GLN A 56 -2.19 -4.73 -5.35
CA GLN A 56 -1.27 -4.49 -6.48
C GLN A 56 0.13 -5.08 -6.27
N GLY A 57 0.61 -5.14 -5.02
CA GLY A 57 1.94 -5.64 -4.68
C GLY A 57 1.88 -7.04 -4.07
N LYS A 58 1.84 -8.07 -4.92
CA LYS A 58 2.17 -9.48 -4.62
C LYS A 58 1.76 -10.03 -3.22
N LYS A 59 0.81 -10.97 -3.26
CA LYS A 59 0.51 -11.99 -2.24
C LYS A 59 -0.03 -11.43 -0.92
N MET A 60 -1.36 -11.33 -0.81
CA MET A 60 -1.99 -11.68 0.47
C MET A 60 -1.41 -13.03 0.88
N LYS A 61 -0.70 -13.10 2.02
CA LYS A 61 -0.39 -14.38 2.67
C LYS A 61 -1.70 -14.93 3.23
N LEU A 62 -2.58 -15.36 2.33
CA LEU A 62 -3.81 -16.03 2.68
C LEU A 62 -3.38 -17.46 3.04
N ILE A 63 -3.12 -17.69 4.32
CA ILE A 63 -2.90 -19.03 4.85
C ILE A 63 -4.27 -19.70 4.84
N GLY A 64 -4.57 -20.43 3.76
CA GLY A 64 -5.74 -21.29 3.71
C GLY A 64 -5.52 -22.48 4.64
N LEU A 65 -6.14 -22.47 5.81
CA LEU A 65 -6.25 -23.65 6.65
C LEU A 65 -7.37 -24.52 6.09
N ILE A 66 -7.02 -25.55 5.34
CA ILE A 66 -7.94 -26.62 4.97
C ILE A 66 -7.98 -27.57 6.16
N PHE A 67 -9.05 -27.50 6.95
CA PHE A 67 -9.36 -28.57 7.87
C PHE A 67 -10.00 -29.69 7.05
N PRO A 68 -9.44 -30.93 7.02
CA PRO A 68 -10.30 -32.08 6.72
C PRO A 68 -11.42 -32.03 7.75
N GLU A 69 -12.65 -32.29 7.32
CA GLU A 69 -13.82 -32.31 8.20
C GLU A 69 -13.42 -32.92 9.55
N ILE A 70 -13.74 -32.22 10.63
CA ILE A 70 -13.70 -32.78 11.96
C ILE A 70 -14.89 -33.74 12.03
N THR A 71 -14.81 -34.84 11.29
CA THR A 71 -15.72 -35.97 11.41
C THR A 71 -15.32 -36.68 12.69
N ASN A 72 -15.76 -36.06 13.77
CA ASN A 72 -16.32 -36.67 14.96
C ASN A 72 -15.72 -38.01 15.43
N LEU A 73 -15.34 -37.96 16.72
CA LEU A 73 -15.47 -39.02 17.70
C LEU A 73 -14.32 -40.04 17.80
N PHE A 74 -13.33 -39.71 18.63
CA PHE A 74 -12.74 -40.73 19.52
C PHE A 74 -12.58 -40.16 20.93
N LEU A 75 -13.71 -40.05 21.63
CA LEU A 75 -13.70 -40.25 23.08
C LEU A 75 -13.38 -41.74 23.29
N ARG A 76 -12.19 -42.05 23.80
CA ARG A 76 -11.92 -43.35 24.41
C ARG A 76 -11.51 -43.12 25.86
N SER A 77 -12.26 -43.80 26.73
CA SER A 77 -12.10 -43.86 28.19
C SER A 77 -10.71 -44.28 28.61
#